data_AF-A0A2V8KAT0-F1
#
_entry.id   AF-A0A2V8KAT0-F1
#
_cell.length_a   1.000
_cell.length_b   1.000
_cell.length_c   1.000
_cell.angle_alpha   90.00
_cell.angle_beta   90.00
_cell.angle_gamma   90.00
#
_symmetry.space_group_name_H-M   'P 1'
#
loop_
_entity.id
_entity.type
_entity.pdbx_description
1 polymer ?
#
loop_
_entity_poly.entity_id
_entity_poly.type
_entity_poly.pdbx_seq_one_letter_code
_entity_poly.pdbx_strand_id
1 'polypeptide(L)' 'MMQQHRGYWIDGSAVPGPPYTSYWESVGMVLKPGRQGSVIEVCRLHDSGVTFEMRELAEWYGLELSRIAVDECFECAGNG' A
#
# COMPACT_ATOMS: atom_id res chain seq x y z
N MET A 1 -2.52 -2.60 -8.51
CA MET A 1 -2.67 -1.59 -9.59
C MET A 1 -2.82 -0.25 -8.90
N MET A 2 -1.88 0.66 -9.18
CA MET A 2 -1.79 1.94 -8.48
C MET A 2 -3.05 2.80 -8.71
N GLN A 3 -3.57 3.38 -7.62
CA GLN A 3 -4.78 4.22 -7.61
C GLN A 3 -4.45 5.58 -7.00
N GLN A 4 -5.15 6.63 -7.41
CA GLN A 4 -5.08 7.93 -6.74
C GLN A 4 -6.07 7.98 -5.58
N HIS A 5 -5.62 8.48 -4.42
CA HIS A 5 -6.44 8.70 -3.23
C HIS A 5 -5.95 9.94 -2.47
N ARG A 6 -6.81 10.96 -2.30
CA ARG A 6 -6.52 12.23 -1.60
C ARG A 6 -5.20 12.93 -1.96
N GLY A 7 -4.81 12.88 -3.24
CA GLY A 7 -3.56 13.49 -3.74
C GLY A 7 -2.31 12.61 -3.55
N TYR A 8 -2.48 11.39 -3.06
CA TYR A 8 -1.47 10.34 -3.02
C TYR A 8 -1.75 9.28 -4.08
N TRP A 9 -0.71 8.55 -4.46
CA TRP A 9 -0.83 7.28 -5.15
C TRP A 9 -0.75 6.16 -4.12
N ILE A 10 -1.64 5.18 -4.21
CA ILE A 10 -1.68 4.03 -3.32
C ILE A 10 -1.62 2.75 -4.15
N ASP A 11 -1.01 1.71 -3.59
CA ASP A 11 -0.99 0.38 -4.19
C ASP A 11 -1.10 -0.70 -3.11
N GLY A 12 -1.68 -1.82 -3.51
CA GLY A 12 -1.68 -3.05 -2.73
C GLY A 12 -0.96 -4.12 -3.53
N SER A 13 -0.03 -4.81 -2.88
CA SER A 13 0.70 -5.94 -3.45
C SER A 13 0.72 -7.10 -2.47
N ALA A 14 0.98 -8.30 -2.98
CA ALA A 14 1.13 -9.50 -2.18
C ALA A 14 2.52 -10.06 -2.38
N VAL A 15 3.19 -10.36 -1.27
CA VAL A 15 4.47 -11.06 -1.29
C VAL A 15 4.25 -12.49 -0.77
N PRO A 16 4.82 -13.51 -1.43
CA PRO A 16 4.77 -14.86 -0.87
C PRO A 16 5.52 -14.86 0.45
N GLY A 17 5.03 -15.63 1.43
CA GLY A 17 5.76 -15.85 2.67
C GLY A 17 7.15 -16.49 2.43
N PRO A 18 7.97 -16.62 3.48
CA PRO A 18 9.26 -17.31 3.42
C PRO A 18 9.15 -18.70 2.76
N PRO A 19 10.26 -19.26 2.22
CA PRO A 19 10.21 -20.47 1.40
C PRO A 19 9.45 -21.62 2.09
N TYR A 20 8.70 -22.38 1.28
CA TYR A 20 7.81 -23.50 1.66
C TYR A 20 6.46 -23.13 2.29
N THR A 21 5.98 -21.89 2.10
CA THR A 21 4.64 -21.46 2.55
C THR A 21 3.66 -21.34 1.39
N SER A 22 2.37 -21.57 1.67
CA SER A 22 1.26 -21.41 0.71
C SER A 22 0.45 -20.14 0.95
N TYR A 23 0.92 -19.27 1.85
CA TYR A 23 0.25 -18.02 2.19
C TYR A 23 0.97 -16.81 1.59
N TRP A 24 0.21 -15.72 1.53
CA TRP A 24 0.60 -14.42 1.03
C TRP A 24 0.54 -13.41 2.16
N GLU A 25 1.55 -12.56 2.24
CA GLU A 25 1.56 -11.38 3.10
C GLU A 25 1.14 -10.17 2.27
N SER A 26 0.32 -9.31 2.85
CA SER A 26 -0.07 -8.06 2.22
C SER A 26 0.99 -6.98 2.39
N VAL A 27 1.19 -6.20 1.34
CA VAL A 27 2.04 -5.01 1.36
C VAL A 27 1.24 -3.85 0.81
N GLY A 28 1.09 -2.81 1.63
CA GLY A 28 0.54 -1.53 1.22
C GLY A 28 1.64 -0.53 0.90
N MET A 29 1.43 0.31 -0.11
CA MET A 29 2.35 1.37 -0.49
C MET A 29 1.61 2.69 -0.67
N VAL A 30 2.16 3.75 -0.09
CA VAL A 30 1.69 5.12 -0.27
C VAL A 30 2.82 5.94 -0.88
N LEU A 31 2.50 6.65 -1.95
CA LEU A 31 3.42 7.39 -2.80
C LEU A 31 2.90 8.82 -2.96
N LYS A 32 3.78 9.81 -2.85
CA LYS A 32 3.44 11.22 -3.07
C LYS A 32 4.08 11.71 -4.37
N PRO A 33 3.34 12.42 -5.24
CA PRO A 33 3.96 13.12 -6.36
C PRO A 33 4.93 14.18 -5.80
N GLY A 34 6.19 14.09 -6.22
CA GLY A 34 7.24 15.03 -5.90
C GLY A 34 7.38 16.14 -6.94
N ARG A 35 8.40 16.99 -6.77
CA ARG A 35 8.71 18.04 -7.75
C ARG A 35 9.25 17.43 -9.05
N GLN A 36 9.02 18.12 -10.16
CA GLN A 36 9.55 17.75 -11.50
C GLN A 36 9.11 16.35 -11.98
N GLY A 37 7.93 15.87 -11.56
CA GLY A 37 7.39 14.58 -12.00
C GLY A 37 7.98 13.36 -11.29
N SER A 38 8.77 13.55 -10.23
CA SER A 38 9.21 12.46 -9.35
C SER A 38 8.03 11.87 -8.57
N VAL A 39 8.14 10.62 -8.14
CA VAL A 39 7.21 9.97 -7.21
C VAL A 39 8.03 9.43 -6.05
N ILE A 40 7.63 9.77 -4.83
CA ILE A 40 8.37 9.42 -3.61
C ILE A 40 7.52 8.46 -2.80
N GLU A 41 8.09 7.30 -2.44
CA GLU A 41 7.46 6.39 -1.48
C GLU A 41 7.52 7.04 -0.09
N VAL A 42 6.36 7.36 0.47
CA VAL A 42 6.26 8.00 1.78
C VAL A 42 5.96 6.99 2.88
N CYS A 43 5.35 5.86 2.53
CA CYS A 43 5.02 4.82 3.47
C CYS A 43 4.96 3.45 2.79
N ARG A 44 5.49 2.44 3.49
CA ARG A 44 5.25 1.03 3.19
C ARG A 44 4.66 0.38 4.42
N LEU A 45 3.55 -0.32 4.22
CA LEU A 45 2.77 -0.94 5.27
C LEU A 45 2.89 -2.45 5.14
N HIS A 46 3.25 -3.09 6.23
CA HIS A 46 3.26 -4.55 6.36
C HIS A 46 2.52 -4.90 7.65
N ASP A 47 1.54 -5.78 7.54
CA ASP A 47 0.87 -6.36 8.70
C ASP A 47 1.39 -7.79 8.89
N SER A 48 2.49 -7.91 9.64
CA SER A 48 3.19 -9.19 9.86
C SER A 48 2.37 -10.24 10.61
N GLY A 49 1.20 -9.87 11.15
CA GLY A 49 0.31 -10.78 11.87
C GLY A 49 -0.78 -11.41 11.01
N VAL A 50 -0.98 -10.93 9.78
CA VAL A 50 -2.08 -11.34 8.91
C VAL A 50 -1.56 -11.95 7.63
N THR A 51 -1.97 -13.19 7.37
CA THR A 51 -1.60 -13.96 6.18
C THR A 51 -2.85 -14.41 5.43
N PHE A 52 -2.75 -14.52 4.11
CA PHE A 52 -3.87 -14.87 3.24
C PHE A 52 -3.55 -16.09 2.39
N GLU A 53 -4.52 -16.99 2.22
CA GLU A 53 -4.36 -18.14 1.32
C GLU A 53 -4.52 -17.75 -0.16
N MET A 54 -5.13 -16.58 -0.43
CA MET A 54 -5.36 -16.05 -1.77
C MET A 54 -4.56 -14.77 -1.98
N ARG A 55 -3.78 -14.73 -3.06
CA ARG A 55 -2.95 -13.58 -3.43
C ARG A 55 -3.78 -12.32 -3.60
N GLU A 56 -4.90 -12.44 -4.30
CA GLU A 56 -5.78 -11.32 -4.64
C GLU A 56 -6.39 -10.68 -3.37
N LEU A 57 -6.61 -11.47 -2.33
CA LEU A 57 -7.09 -10.97 -1.05
C LEU A 57 -5.99 -10.22 -0.28
N ALA A 58 -4.75 -10.71 -0.32
CA ALA A 58 -3.60 -9.99 0.24
C ALA A 58 -3.34 -8.65 -0.48
N GLU A 59 -3.44 -8.64 -1.81
CA GLU A 59 -3.33 -7.41 -2.62
C GLU A 59 -4.43 -6.40 -2.25
N TRP A 60 -5.69 -6.86 -2.13
CA TRP A 60 -6.81 -6.02 -1.74
C TRP A 60 -6.64 -5.45 -0.32
N TYR A 61 -6.22 -6.27 0.63
CA TYR A 61 -6.01 -5.84 2.01
C TYR A 61 -4.87 -4.80 2.11
N GLY A 62 -3.75 -5.02 1.40
CA GLY A 62 -2.65 -4.04 1.35
C GLY A 62 -3.07 -2.69 0.74
N LEU A 63 -3.94 -2.72 -0.27
CA LEU A 63 -4.53 -1.50 -0.83
C LEU A 63 -5.43 -0.78 0.20
N GLU A 64 -6.27 -1.52 0.92
CA GLU A 64 -7.17 -0.95 1.91
C GLU A 64 -6.40 -0.35 3.11
N LEU A 65 -5.35 -1.02 3.58
CA LEU A 65 -4.42 -0.45 4.55
C LEU A 65 -3.81 0.87 4.06
N SER A 66 -3.44 0.94 2.77
CA SER A 66 -2.89 2.16 2.18
C SER A 66 -3.91 3.30 2.14
N ARG A 67 -5.20 3.00 1.89
CA ARG A 67 -6.29 3.98 1.97
C ARG A 67 -6.47 4.51 3.39
N ILE A 68 -6.56 3.60 4.36
CA ILE A 68 -6.71 3.96 5.78
C ILE A 68 -5.53 4.81 6.24
N ALA A 69 -4.30 4.44 5.88
CA ALA A 69 -3.13 5.24 6.24
C ALA A 69 -3.20 6.66 5.65
N VAL A 70 -3.65 6.82 4.41
CA VAL A 70 -3.88 8.14 3.81
C VAL A 70 -4.99 8.91 4.51
N ASP A 71 -6.08 8.25 4.90
CA ASP A 71 -7.22 8.91 5.52
C ASP A 71 -6.96 9.36 6.96
N GLU A 72 -6.19 8.57 7.72
CA GLU A 72 -5.99 8.75 9.16
C GLU A 72 -4.63 9.36 9.53
N CYS A 73 -3.58 9.11 8.74
CA CYS A 73 -2.20 9.45 9.11
C CYS A 73 -1.57 10.53 8.22
N PHE A 74 -2.10 10.78 7.03
CA PHE A 74 -1.57 11.78 6.11
C PHE A 74 -2.56 12.94 5.95
N GLU A 75 -2.07 14.17 6.07
CA GLU A 75 -2.86 15.34 5.69
C GLU A 75 -3.18 15.25 4.19
N CYS A 76 -4.40 15.64 3.79
CA CYS A 76 -4.74 15.79 2.37
C CYS A 76 -3.62 16.60 1.70
N ALA A 77 -3.04 16.07 0.62
CA ALA A 77 -1.98 16.77 -0.11
C ALA A 77 -2.60 17.99 -0.82
N GLY A 78 -2.84 19.05 -0.06
CA GLY A 78 -3.28 20.35 -0.52
C GLY A 78 -2.16 20.99 -1.33
N ASN A 79 -2.54 21.50 -2.51
CA ASN A 79 -1.74 22.22 -3.48
C ASN A 79 -0.70 23.15 -2.83
N GLY A 80 0.56 22.72 -2.79
CA GLY A 80 1.72 23.57 -2.56
C GLY A 80 2.37 23.97 -3.87
#